data_AF-A0A2S9X8B8-F1
#
_entry.id   AF-A0A2S9X8B8-F1
#
_cell.length_a   1.000
_cell.length_b   1.000
_cell.length_c   1.000
_cell.angle_alpha   90.00
_cell.angle_beta   90.00
_cell.angle_gamma   90.00
#
_symmetry.space_group_name_H-M   'P 1'
#
loop_
_entity.id
_entity.type
_entity.pdbx_description
1 polymer ?
#
loop_
_entity_poly.entity_id
_entity_poly.type
_entity_poly.pdbx_seq_one_letter_code
_entity_poly.pdbx_strand_id
1 'polypeptide(L)'
;MDSFMQTIRSYGQEIDNGRLEAGELSYMMGCGEGELAFSVASIGGDIGHTIENCRDQLLLRLGLTGPLTPEQQRLRGWIVGLMCGMELSLIETALDTAKPANT
;
A
#
# COMPACT_ATOMS: atom_id res chain seq x y z
N MET A 1 -10.21 8.96 -9.59
CA MET A 1 -11.06 7.77 -9.83
C MET A 1 -11.09 7.40 -11.31
N ASP A 2 -11.21 8.37 -12.23
CA ASP A 2 -11.25 8.12 -13.68
C ASP A 2 -9.96 7.51 -14.26
N SER A 3 -8.79 7.96 -13.79
CA SER A 3 -7.48 7.42 -14.23
C SER A 3 -7.33 5.93 -13.86
N PHE A 4 -7.66 5.55 -12.63
CA PHE A 4 -7.61 4.16 -12.17
C PHE A 4 -8.52 3.23 -12.97
N MET A 5 -9.75 3.66 -13.24
CA MET A 5 -10.71 2.89 -14.04
C MET A 5 -10.36 2.85 -15.53
N GLN A 6 -9.53 3.77 -16.03
CA GLN A 6 -8.92 3.69 -17.35
C GLN A 6 -7.76 2.70 -17.37
N THR A 7 -6.92 2.70 -16.33
CA THR A 7 -5.81 1.76 -16.15
C THR A 7 -6.28 0.31 -16.09
N ILE A 8 -7.31 0.00 -15.28
CA ILE A 8 -7.92 -1.35 -15.25
C ILE A 8 -8.49 -1.75 -16.62
N ARG A 9 -9.12 -0.81 -17.34
CA ARG A 9 -9.67 -1.09 -18.68
C ARG A 9 -8.58 -1.35 -19.72
N SER A 10 -7.49 -0.59 -19.65
CA SER A 10 -6.31 -0.79 -20.49
C SER A 10 -5.68 -2.16 -20.25
N TYR A 11 -5.66 -2.64 -19.01
CA TYR A 11 -5.17 -3.98 -18.69
C TYR A 11 -6.04 -5.07 -19.29
N GLY A 12 -7.37 -4.92 -19.25
CA GLY A 12 -8.29 -5.84 -19.93
C GLY A 12 -8.03 -5.97 -21.43
N GLN A 13 -7.71 -4.85 -22.10
CA GLN A 13 -7.42 -4.85 -23.54
C GLN A 13 -6.09 -5.51 -23.91
N GLU A 14 -5.04 -5.33 -23.10
CA GLU A 14 -3.74 -5.97 -23.37
C GLU A 14 -3.76 -7.49 -23.11
N ILE A 15 -4.65 -7.96 -22.21
CA ILE A 15 -4.94 -9.39 -21.99
C ILE A 15 -5.61 -10.02 -23.21
N ASP A 16 -6.66 -9.39 -23.74
CA ASP A 16 -7.37 -9.86 -24.94
C ASP A 16 -6.45 -9.93 -26.17
N ASN A 17 -5.40 -9.11 -26.19
CA ASN A 17 -4.39 -9.08 -27.25
C ASN A 17 -3.27 -10.12 -27.08
N GLY A 18 -3.25 -10.89 -25.97
CA GLY A 18 -2.24 -11.91 -25.70
C GLY A 18 -0.82 -11.37 -25.50
N ARG A 19 -0.68 -10.09 -25.09
CA ARG A 19 0.60 -9.38 -25.03
C ARG A 19 1.27 -9.35 -23.66
N LEU A 20 0.64 -9.92 -22.63
CA LEU A 20 1.13 -9.88 -21.25
C LEU A 20 1.40 -11.29 -20.73
N GLU A 21 2.57 -11.50 -20.14
CA GLU A 21 2.87 -12.73 -19.41
C GLU A 21 2.10 -12.78 -18.08
N ALA A 22 1.83 -13.99 -17.58
CA ALA A 22 1.05 -14.17 -16.34
C ALA A 22 1.64 -13.46 -15.12
N GLY A 23 2.97 -13.30 -15.08
CA GLY A 23 3.68 -12.56 -14.03
C GLY A 23 3.42 -11.05 -14.10
N GLU A 24 3.41 -10.47 -15.30
CA GLU A 24 3.12 -9.04 -15.51
C GLU A 24 1.67 -8.72 -15.16
N LEU A 25 0.75 -9.60 -15.53
CA LEU A 25 -0.65 -9.50 -15.13
C LEU A 25 -0.81 -9.53 -13.60
N SER A 26 -0.16 -10.50 -12.94
CA SER A 26 -0.23 -10.64 -11.48
C SER A 26 0.35 -9.41 -10.78
N TYR A 27 1.44 -8.84 -11.31
CA TYR A 27 2.03 -7.60 -10.80
C TYR A 27 1.05 -6.42 -10.91
N MET A 28 0.44 -6.22 -12.09
CA MET A 28 -0.48 -5.11 -12.32
C MET A 28 -1.76 -5.22 -11.48
N MET A 29 -2.32 -6.42 -11.35
CA MET A 29 -3.43 -6.68 -10.43
C MET A 29 -3.03 -6.32 -8.99
N GLY A 30 -1.86 -6.77 -8.54
CA GLY A 30 -1.33 -6.43 -7.22
C GLY A 30 -1.18 -4.92 -7.00
N CYS A 31 -0.68 -4.18 -8.00
CA CYS A 31 -0.62 -2.71 -7.94
C CYS A 31 -2.01 -2.10 -7.76
N GLY A 32 -2.99 -2.52 -8.55
CA GLY A 32 -4.35 -1.98 -8.47
C GLY A 32 -5.05 -2.29 -7.16
N GLU A 33 -4.87 -3.51 -6.63
CA GLU A 33 -5.36 -3.90 -5.31
C GLU A 33 -4.71 -3.07 -4.19
N GLY A 34 -3.41 -2.76 -4.32
CA GLY A 34 -2.68 -1.90 -3.40
C GLY A 34 -3.22 -0.47 -3.39
N GLU A 35 -3.47 0.12 -4.56
CA GLU A 35 -4.05 1.47 -4.67
C GLU A 35 -5.46 1.55 -4.08
N LEU A 36 -6.28 0.53 -4.28
CA LEU A 36 -7.62 0.44 -3.67
C LEU A 36 -7.52 0.30 -2.15
N ALA A 37 -6.62 -0.55 -1.66
CA ALA A 37 -6.40 -0.71 -0.23
C ALA A 37 -5.96 0.61 0.41
N PHE A 38 -5.05 1.35 -0.23
CA PHE A 38 -4.62 2.67 0.23
C PHE A 38 -5.78 3.67 0.22
N SER A 39 -6.57 3.72 -0.86
CA SER A 39 -7.69 4.65 -0.98
C SER A 39 -8.73 4.46 0.13
N VAL A 40 -8.99 3.21 0.53
CA VAL A 40 -9.90 2.88 1.64
C VAL A 40 -9.25 3.15 3.00
N ALA A 41 -7.95 2.92 3.13
CA ALA A 41 -7.19 3.16 4.35
C ALA A 41 -6.95 4.64 4.65
N SER A 42 -6.92 5.48 3.61
CA SER A 42 -6.58 6.89 3.70
C SER A 42 -7.67 7.68 4.43
N ILE A 43 -7.29 8.27 5.56
CA ILE A 43 -8.14 9.19 6.32
C ILE A 43 -7.52 10.58 6.19
N GLY A 44 -8.31 11.53 5.68
CA GLY A 44 -7.81 12.87 5.37
C GLY A 44 -7.19 13.57 6.58
N GLY A 45 -5.93 13.97 6.46
CA GLY A 45 -5.21 14.75 7.47
C GLY A 45 -4.51 13.95 8.57
N ASP A 46 -4.66 12.62 8.60
CA ASP A 46 -3.98 11.76 9.56
C ASP A 46 -3.09 10.72 8.84
N ILE A 47 -1.81 11.06 8.74
CA ILE A 47 -0.78 10.21 8.13
C ILE A 47 -0.58 8.93 8.96
N GLY A 48 -0.58 9.04 10.30
CA GLY A 48 -0.37 7.90 11.19
C GLY A 48 -1.45 6.86 11.00
N HIS A 49 -2.72 7.25 11.14
CA HIS A 49 -3.86 6.35 10.89
C HIS A 49 -3.85 5.77 9.48
N THR A 50 -3.49 6.56 8.47
CA THR A 50 -3.42 6.06 7.09
C THR A 50 -2.40 4.93 6.96
N ILE A 51 -1.21 5.08 7.54
CA ILE A 51 -0.15 4.06 7.51
C ILE A 51 -0.55 2.82 8.31
N GLU A 52 -1.14 2.99 9.51
CA GLU A 52 -1.66 1.89 10.31
C GLU A 52 -2.72 1.08 9.58
N ASN A 53 -3.70 1.75 8.96
CA ASN A 53 -4.74 1.09 8.18
C ASN A 53 -4.15 0.35 6.97
N CYS A 54 -3.19 0.96 6.25
CA CYS A 54 -2.52 0.30 5.13
C CYS A 54 -1.77 -0.97 5.56
N ARG A 55 -1.07 -0.90 6.70
CA ARG A 55 -0.37 -2.05 7.29
C ARG A 55 -1.35 -3.18 7.57
N ASP A 56 -2.48 -2.88 8.21
CA ASP A 56 -3.45 -3.89 8.58
C ASP A 56 -4.13 -4.53 7.35
N GLN A 57 -4.44 -3.71 6.33
CA GLN A 57 -4.96 -4.20 5.04
C GLN A 57 -3.97 -5.10 4.29
N LEU A 58 -2.67 -4.80 4.37
CA LEU A 58 -1.61 -5.61 3.76
C LEU A 58 -1.45 -6.94 4.49
N LEU A 59 -1.37 -6.91 5.84
CA LEU A 59 -1.26 -8.13 6.65
C LEU A 59 -2.45 -9.05 6.45
N LEU A 60 -3.66 -8.50 6.35
CA LEU A 60 -4.87 -9.27 6.07
C LEU A 60 -4.78 -9.99 4.71
N ARG A 61 -4.42 -9.27 3.64
CA ARG A 61 -4.34 -9.82 2.27
C ARG A 61 -3.26 -10.90 2.12
N LEU A 62 -2.14 -10.75 2.83
CA LEU A 62 -1.07 -11.74 2.83
C LEU A 62 -1.37 -12.95 3.74
N GLY A 63 -2.54 -13.00 4.39
CA GLY A 63 -2.87 -14.07 5.33
C GLY A 63 -1.98 -14.06 6.57
N LEU A 64 -1.41 -12.91 6.92
CA LEU A 64 -0.53 -12.71 8.07
C LEU A 64 -1.33 -12.29 9.33
N THR A 65 -2.59 -12.72 9.40
CA THR A 65 -3.48 -12.51 10.54
C THR A 65 -3.88 -13.89 11.10
N GLY A 66 -3.78 -14.07 12.42
CA GLY A 66 -4.09 -15.34 13.08
C GLY A 66 -2.87 -16.22 13.42
N PRO A 67 -3.03 -17.55 13.51
CA PRO A 67 -1.93 -18.48 13.79
C PRO A 67 -0.95 -18.54 12.62
N LEU A 68 0.30 -18.17 12.88
CA LEU A 68 1.34 -18.08 11.86
C LEU A 68 2.49 -19.03 12.15
N THR A 69 3.11 -19.56 11.09
CA THR A 69 4.40 -20.23 11.19
C THR A 69 5.49 -19.25 11.63
N PRO A 70 6.64 -19.72 12.16
CA PRO A 70 7.75 -18.84 12.54
C PRO A 70 8.21 -17.91 11.41
N GLU A 71 8.20 -18.39 10.15
CA GLU A 71 8.61 -17.58 9.01
C GLU A 71 7.58 -16.50 8.67
N GLN A 72 6.29 -16.84 8.73
CA GLN A 72 5.22 -15.85 8.57
C GLN A 72 5.23 -14.80 9.69
N GLN A 73 5.57 -15.18 10.93
CA GLN A 73 5.75 -14.20 12.01
C GLN A 73 6.92 -13.26 11.74
N ARG A 74 8.03 -13.79 11.22
CA ARG A 74 9.18 -12.97 10.82
C ARG A 74 8.80 -11.98 9.72
N LEU A 75 8.12 -12.45 8.67
CA LEU A 75 7.63 -11.60 7.59
C LEU A 75 6.65 -10.52 8.11
N ARG A 76 5.70 -10.91 8.97
CA ARG A 76 4.80 -9.95 9.63
C ARG A 76 5.58 -8.89 10.40
N GLY A 77 6.57 -9.30 11.19
CA GLY A 77 7.43 -8.39 11.96
C GLY A 77 8.20 -7.42 11.06
N TRP A 78 8.73 -7.90 9.93
CA TRP A 78 9.39 -7.06 8.92
C TRP A 78 8.44 -5.99 8.36
N ILE A 79 7.24 -6.39 7.95
CA ILE A 79 6.23 -5.46 7.42
C ILE A 79 5.85 -4.42 8.47
N VAL A 80 5.54 -4.84 9.70
CA VAL A 80 5.17 -3.92 10.79
C VAL A 80 6.31 -2.94 11.07
N GLY A 81 7.54 -3.42 11.21
CA GLY A 81 8.70 -2.58 11.49
C GLY A 81 8.97 -1.56 10.38
N LEU A 82 8.90 -1.98 9.11
CA LEU A 82 9.08 -1.09 7.97
C LEU A 82 8.00 0.01 7.94
N MET A 83 6.73 -0.37 8.11
CA MET A 83 5.60 0.58 8.06
C MET A 83 5.66 1.57 9.22
N CYS A 84 5.99 1.14 10.44
CA CYS A 84 6.19 2.05 11.58
C CYS A 84 7.39 2.99 11.38
N GLY A 85 8.48 2.51 10.80
CA GLY A 85 9.63 3.37 10.46
C GLY A 85 9.26 4.43 9.42
N MET A 86 8.47 4.07 8.41
CA MET A 86 7.93 5.02 7.43
C MET A 86 7.02 6.05 8.07
N GLU A 87 6.11 5.63 8.95
CA GLU A 87 5.21 6.54 9.68
C GLU A 87 5.99 7.61 10.43
N LEU A 88 6.99 7.20 11.23
CA LEU A 88 7.83 8.12 11.98
C LEU A 88 8.55 9.11 11.06
N SER A 89 9.18 8.62 10.00
CA SER A 89 9.91 9.47 9.06
C SER A 89 9.01 10.47 8.31
N LEU A 90 7.79 10.05 7.95
CA LEU A 90 6.82 10.92 7.27
C LEU A 90 6.23 11.97 8.21
N ILE A 91 5.93 11.60 9.46
CA ILE A 91 5.46 12.54 10.48
C ILE A 91 6.55 13.58 10.80
N GLU A 92 7.79 13.15 11.00
CA GLU A 92 8.93 14.06 11.22
C GLU A 92 9.07 15.05 10.06
N THR A 93 9.01 14.56 8.82
CA THR A 93 9.07 15.40 7.62
C THR A 93 7.92 16.41 7.58
N ALA A 94 6.68 15.96 7.87
CA ALA A 94 5.52 16.84 7.89
C ALA A 94 5.64 17.94 8.97
N LEU A 95 6.14 17.60 10.16
CA LEU A 95 6.39 18.55 11.24
C LEU A 95 7.46 19.58 10.87
N ASP A 96 8.54 19.16 10.20
CA ASP A 96 9.59 20.09 9.75
C ASP A 96 9.11 21.02 8.63
N THR A 97 8.27 20.54 7.72
CA THR A 97 7.63 21.40 6.70
C THR A 97 6.60 22.37 7.27
N ALA A 98 6.05 22.08 8.45
CA ALA A 98 5.08 22.92 9.13
C ALA A 98 5.72 24.03 9.98
N LYS A 99 7.04 24.00 10.21
CA LYS A 99 7.73 25.09 10.91
C LYS A 99 7.72 26.35 10.04
N PRO A 100 7.28 27.51 10.57
CA PRO A 100 7.37 28.77 9.84
C PRO A 100 8.85 29.10 9.60
N ALA A 101 9.15 29.58 8.39
CA ALA A 101 10.46 30.16 8.11
C ALA A 101 10.64 31.35 9.07
N ASN A 102 11.65 31.29 9.94
CA ASN A 102 11.98 32.40 10.84
C ASN A 102 12.22 33.67 10.00
N THR A 103 11.28 34.61 10.02
CA THR A 103 11.40 35.99 9.54
C THR A 103 11.69 36.92 10.70
#